data_AF-M4VAC1-F1
#
_entry.id   AF-M4VAC1-F1
#
_cell.length_a   1.000
_cell.length_b   1.000
_cell.length_c   1.000
_cell.angle_alpha   90.00
_cell.angle_beta   90.00
_cell.angle_gamma   90.00
#
_symmetry.space_group_name_H-M   'P 1'
#
loop_
_entity.id
_entity.type
_entity.pdbx_description
1 polymer ?
#
loop_
_entity_poly.entity_id
_entity_poly.type
_entity_poly.pdbx_seq_one_letter_code
_entity_poly.pdbx_strand_id
1 'polypeptide(L)'
;MKIAFLSLLLTLTVTITTWAEDATPFVLTNIEKENCTVTEDTTDDLDAEIDMLDMECSGQGDYKVKISGGDLRYSLSLVYKNRTIRLTHFMRFHDVPSKFIEWLVEDGSPLALIHRINVANDEGRDTSYLIVSKLKGNSSCAVAQVEPKAGRNQNEYARELAHKAQTMPCL
;
A
#
# COMPACT_ATOMS: atom_id res chain seq x y z
N MET A 1 53.46 42.97 42.73
CA MET A 1 52.09 43.52 42.77
C MET A 1 51.25 42.73 41.76
N LYS A 2 50.31 41.89 42.23
CA LYS A 2 49.55 40.94 41.41
C LYS A 2 48.41 41.66 40.66
N ILE A 3 48.35 41.56 39.34
CA ILE A 3 47.20 42.00 38.54
C ILE A 3 46.43 40.75 38.14
N ALA A 4 45.20 40.62 38.64
CA ALA A 4 44.27 39.55 38.29
C ALA A 4 43.46 39.97 37.06
N PHE A 5 43.54 39.19 35.98
CA PHE A 5 42.63 39.32 34.84
C PHE A 5 41.43 38.40 35.08
N LEU A 6 40.25 38.98 35.26
CA LEU A 6 38.98 38.28 35.35
C LEU A 6 38.33 38.27 33.95
N SER A 7 38.52 37.19 33.20
CA SER A 7 37.87 37.00 31.90
C SER A 7 36.43 36.49 32.10
N LEU A 8 35.47 37.34 31.78
CA LEU A 8 34.04 37.03 31.72
C LEU A 8 33.75 36.22 30.45
N LEU A 9 33.60 34.89 30.56
CA LEU A 9 33.13 34.04 29.47
C LEU A 9 31.59 34.07 29.41
N LEU A 10 31.05 34.68 28.35
CA LEU A 10 29.63 34.63 28.02
C LEU A 10 29.37 33.37 27.17
N THR A 11 28.82 32.32 27.79
CA THR A 11 28.46 31.07 27.08
C THR A 11 27.11 31.23 26.38
N LEU A 12 27.13 31.28 25.05
CA LEU A 12 25.93 31.30 24.20
C LEU A 12 25.43 29.86 24.00
N THR A 13 24.38 29.47 24.73
CA THR A 13 23.70 28.18 24.55
C THR A 13 22.77 28.25 23.34
N VAL A 14 23.14 27.59 22.25
CA VAL A 14 22.26 27.35 21.10
C VAL A 14 21.34 26.18 21.43
N THR A 15 20.06 26.46 21.63
CA THR A 15 19.02 25.42 21.71
C THR A 15 18.65 24.99 20.30
N ILE A 16 19.00 23.77 19.93
CA ILE A 16 18.59 23.14 18.68
C ILE A 16 17.19 22.56 18.91
N THR A 17 16.16 23.20 18.37
CA THR A 17 14.81 22.61 18.31
C THR A 17 14.80 21.56 17.21
N THR A 18 14.78 20.29 17.58
CA THR A 18 14.51 19.19 16.65
C THR A 18 13.01 19.20 16.32
N TRP A 19 12.67 19.56 15.08
CA TRP A 19 11.33 19.31 14.56
C TRP A 19 11.18 17.80 14.41
N ALA A 20 10.16 17.20 15.03
CA ALA A 20 9.76 15.85 14.69
C ALA A 20 9.22 15.88 13.26
N GLU A 21 9.83 15.14 12.35
CA GLU A 21 9.12 14.71 11.13
C GLU A 21 7.93 13.89 11.62
N ASP A 22 6.71 14.40 11.40
CA ASP A 22 5.50 13.63 11.66
C ASP A 22 5.67 12.26 10.98
N ALA A 23 5.53 11.19 11.78
CA ALA A 23 5.57 9.84 11.26
C ALA A 23 4.55 9.77 10.11
N THR A 24 5.02 9.44 8.91
CA THR A 24 4.17 9.42 7.73
C THR A 24 2.92 8.59 8.02
N PRO A 25 1.69 9.06 7.72
CA PRO A 25 0.42 8.44 8.09
C PRO A 25 0.13 7.08 7.39
N PHE A 26 1.16 6.38 6.92
CA PHE A 26 1.05 5.10 6.27
C PHE A 26 1.10 3.96 7.28
N VAL A 27 0.01 3.20 7.35
CA VAL A 27 -0.09 1.96 8.12
C VAL A 27 0.07 0.77 7.19
N LEU A 28 0.84 -0.24 7.61
CA LEU A 28 1.03 -1.46 6.84
C LEU A 28 0.06 -2.55 7.27
N THR A 29 -0.48 -3.29 6.31
CA THR A 29 -1.18 -4.55 6.56
C THR A 29 -0.40 -5.68 5.91
N ASN A 30 -0.07 -6.72 6.68
CA ASN A 30 0.47 -7.97 6.14
C ASN A 30 -0.67 -8.76 5.49
N ILE A 31 -0.48 -9.17 4.24
CA ILE A 31 -1.44 -9.90 3.42
C ILE A 31 -0.92 -11.30 3.01
N GLU A 32 0.13 -11.79 3.66
CA GLU A 32 0.58 -13.18 3.53
C GLU A 32 -0.50 -14.14 4.07
N LYS A 33 -0.59 -15.33 3.48
CA LYS A 33 -1.66 -16.32 3.70
C LYS A 33 -1.90 -16.62 5.18
N GLU A 34 -0.85 -16.66 5.99
CA GLU A 34 -0.89 -16.98 7.43
C GLU A 34 -1.57 -15.88 8.27
N ASN A 35 -1.69 -14.67 7.73
CA ASN A 35 -2.34 -13.52 8.39
C ASN A 35 -3.78 -13.31 7.90
N CYS A 36 -4.30 -14.23 7.08
CA CYS A 36 -5.59 -14.12 6.42
C CYS A 36 -6.47 -15.33 6.73
N THR A 37 -7.78 -15.14 6.64
CA THR A 37 -8.75 -16.24 6.65
C THR A 37 -8.85 -16.80 5.24
N VAL A 38 -8.33 -18.00 5.03
CA VAL A 38 -8.36 -18.72 3.75
C VAL A 38 -9.62 -19.58 3.69
N THR A 39 -10.40 -19.45 2.63
CA THR A 39 -11.61 -20.26 2.39
C THR A 39 -11.45 -21.25 1.24
N GLU A 40 -10.55 -20.97 0.31
CA GLU A 40 -10.17 -21.86 -0.79
C GLU A 40 -8.71 -21.63 -1.14
N ASP A 41 -7.98 -22.71 -1.39
CA ASP A 41 -6.55 -22.69 -1.69
C ASP A 41 -6.13 -24.00 -2.34
N THR A 42 -5.96 -23.98 -3.66
CA THR A 42 -5.42 -25.08 -4.46
C THR A 42 -4.13 -24.66 -5.16
N THR A 43 -3.48 -23.58 -4.72
CA THR A 43 -2.32 -23.00 -5.42
C THR A 43 -1.11 -23.94 -5.46
N ASP A 44 -1.02 -24.83 -4.47
CA ASP A 44 0.05 -25.84 -4.34
C ASP A 44 -0.47 -27.27 -4.59
N ASP A 45 -1.73 -27.43 -5.02
CA ASP A 45 -2.34 -28.74 -5.30
C ASP A 45 -2.06 -29.15 -6.75
N LEU A 46 -1.16 -30.13 -6.92
CA LEU A 46 -0.77 -30.65 -8.23
C LEU A 46 -1.87 -31.48 -8.92
N ASP A 47 -2.88 -31.93 -8.18
CA ASP A 47 -4.00 -32.70 -8.70
C ASP A 47 -5.21 -31.81 -9.06
N ALA A 48 -5.17 -30.52 -8.70
CA ALA A 48 -6.21 -29.56 -9.06
C ALA A 48 -6.20 -29.26 -10.58
N GLU A 49 -7.38 -29.23 -11.19
CA GLU A 49 -7.52 -28.90 -12.61
C GLU A 49 -7.09 -27.45 -12.90
N ILE A 50 -7.37 -26.54 -11.96
CA ILE A 50 -7.04 -25.12 -12.01
C ILE A 50 -6.66 -24.67 -10.60
N ASP A 51 -5.65 -23.80 -10.50
CA ASP A 51 -5.28 -23.14 -9.26
C ASP A 51 -6.37 -22.14 -8.84
N MET A 52 -6.72 -22.13 -7.56
CA MET A 52 -7.73 -21.26 -6.97
C MET A 52 -7.23 -20.74 -5.62
N LEU A 53 -7.54 -19.48 -5.33
CA LEU A 53 -7.31 -18.88 -4.02
C LEU A 53 -8.49 -17.96 -3.70
N ASP A 54 -9.06 -18.10 -2.50
CA ASP A 54 -9.94 -17.13 -1.88
C ASP A 54 -9.52 -16.92 -0.42
N MET A 55 -9.08 -15.71 -0.11
CA MET A 55 -8.70 -15.34 1.25
C MET A 55 -9.10 -13.90 1.60
N GLU A 56 -9.47 -13.68 2.86
CA GLU A 56 -9.75 -12.36 3.42
C GLU A 56 -8.75 -12.03 4.53
N CYS A 57 -8.08 -10.88 4.41
CA CYS A 57 -7.16 -10.36 5.41
C CYS A 57 -7.79 -9.18 6.16
N SER A 58 -7.23 -8.87 7.33
CA SER A 58 -7.56 -7.63 8.04
C SER A 58 -7.33 -6.39 7.16
N GLY A 59 -8.05 -5.31 7.42
CA GLY A 59 -7.88 -4.02 6.76
C GLY A 59 -7.95 -2.86 7.75
N GLN A 60 -8.15 -1.65 7.25
CA GLN A 60 -8.28 -0.45 8.08
C GLN A 60 -9.73 0.05 8.12
N GLY A 61 -10.19 0.52 9.28
CA GLY A 61 -11.58 0.92 9.48
C GLY A 61 -12.56 -0.22 9.21
N ASP A 62 -13.63 0.07 8.46
CA ASP A 62 -14.64 -0.93 8.04
C ASP A 62 -14.23 -1.75 6.80
N TYR A 63 -13.00 -1.57 6.29
CA TYR A 63 -12.51 -2.32 5.14
C TYR A 63 -11.86 -3.64 5.56
N LYS A 64 -12.08 -4.67 4.75
CA LYS A 64 -11.21 -5.84 4.67
C LYS A 64 -10.51 -5.88 3.32
N VAL A 65 -9.43 -6.65 3.25
CA VAL A 65 -8.73 -6.97 2.02
C VAL A 65 -9.17 -8.36 1.58
N LYS A 66 -9.53 -8.52 0.32
CA LYS A 66 -9.80 -9.83 -0.29
C LYS A 66 -8.79 -10.08 -1.39
N ILE A 67 -8.10 -11.20 -1.35
CA ILE A 67 -7.27 -11.71 -2.46
C ILE A 67 -8.00 -12.92 -3.01
N SER A 68 -8.29 -12.89 -4.30
CA SER A 68 -9.09 -13.91 -4.96
C SER A 68 -8.70 -14.07 -6.41
N GLY A 69 -8.74 -15.30 -6.90
CA GLY A 69 -8.41 -15.60 -8.28
C GLY A 69 -8.23 -17.08 -8.55
N GLY A 70 -7.86 -17.35 -9.79
CA GLY A 70 -7.47 -18.67 -10.26
C GLY A 70 -6.99 -18.62 -11.70
N ASP A 71 -6.46 -19.72 -12.20
CA ASP A 71 -5.76 -19.79 -13.49
C ASP A 71 -4.68 -18.68 -13.57
N LEU A 72 -3.86 -18.59 -12.52
CA LEU A 72 -2.76 -17.62 -12.35
C LEU A 72 -3.17 -16.14 -12.48
N ARG A 73 -4.42 -15.81 -12.13
CA ARG A 73 -4.99 -14.45 -12.16
C ARG A 73 -5.57 -14.07 -10.82
N TYR A 74 -4.72 -13.54 -9.94
CA TYR A 74 -5.06 -13.16 -8.57
C TYR A 74 -5.12 -11.66 -8.40
N SER A 75 -6.27 -11.17 -7.95
CA SER A 75 -6.52 -9.75 -7.74
C SER A 75 -6.75 -9.42 -6.27
N LEU A 76 -6.32 -8.22 -5.87
CA LEU A 76 -6.70 -7.62 -4.60
C LEU A 76 -7.96 -6.76 -4.79
N SER A 77 -8.98 -7.05 -4.00
CA SER A 77 -10.20 -6.25 -3.86
C SER A 77 -10.37 -5.79 -2.42
N LEU A 78 -11.24 -4.80 -2.22
CA LEU A 78 -11.68 -4.41 -0.88
C LEU A 78 -13.06 -4.98 -0.59
N VAL A 79 -13.32 -5.30 0.67
CA VAL A 79 -14.68 -5.57 1.14
C VAL A 79 -15.08 -4.47 2.11
N TYR A 80 -16.18 -3.77 1.84
CA TYR A 80 -16.74 -2.75 2.73
C TYR A 80 -18.22 -3.07 2.96
N LYS A 81 -18.62 -3.28 4.22
CA LYS A 81 -20.00 -3.64 4.59
C LYS A 81 -20.60 -4.76 3.70
N ASN A 82 -19.85 -5.86 3.56
CA ASN A 82 -20.18 -7.04 2.74
C ASN A 82 -20.32 -6.79 1.22
N ARG A 83 -19.82 -5.66 0.71
CA ARG A 83 -19.72 -5.42 -0.73
C ARG A 83 -18.26 -5.48 -1.17
N THR A 84 -18.00 -6.29 -2.19
CA THR A 84 -16.69 -6.36 -2.84
C THR A 84 -16.53 -5.18 -3.79
N ILE A 85 -15.41 -4.49 -3.68
CA ILE A 85 -14.99 -3.36 -4.50
C ILE A 85 -13.74 -3.80 -5.24
N ARG A 86 -13.91 -4.05 -6.54
CA ARG A 86 -12.81 -4.41 -7.43
C ARG A 86 -11.96 -3.18 -7.74
N LEU A 87 -10.66 -3.28 -7.55
CA LEU A 87 -9.72 -2.16 -7.76
C LEU A 87 -9.04 -2.21 -9.13
N THR A 88 -8.87 -3.40 -9.69
CA THR A 88 -8.14 -3.63 -10.92
C THR A 88 -8.93 -4.53 -11.86
N HIS A 89 -8.61 -4.47 -13.15
CA HIS A 89 -9.13 -5.42 -14.13
C HIS A 89 -8.05 -5.70 -15.16
N PHE A 90 -7.35 -6.84 -15.01
CA PHE A 90 -6.33 -7.30 -15.95
C PHE A 90 -6.80 -8.59 -16.60
N MET A 91 -6.71 -8.65 -17.93
CA MET A 91 -7.00 -9.88 -18.70
C MET A 91 -5.82 -10.86 -18.71
N ARG A 92 -4.61 -10.37 -18.45
CA ARG A 92 -3.37 -11.15 -18.47
C ARG A 92 -3.16 -11.84 -17.13
N PHE A 93 -2.22 -12.79 -17.07
CA PHE A 93 -1.75 -13.32 -15.80
C PHE A 93 -1.23 -12.21 -14.90
N HIS A 94 -1.59 -12.29 -13.62
CA HIS A 94 -1.24 -11.28 -12.64
C HIS A 94 -1.38 -11.84 -11.23
N ASP A 95 -0.59 -11.31 -10.32
CA ASP A 95 -0.58 -11.70 -8.92
C ASP A 95 -0.30 -10.50 -8.01
N VAL A 96 -0.45 -10.71 -6.70
CA VAL A 96 -0.23 -9.72 -5.65
C VAL A 96 1.08 -10.10 -4.95
N PRO A 97 2.26 -9.64 -5.43
CA PRO A 97 3.56 -10.18 -5.02
C PRO A 97 4.03 -9.67 -3.66
N SER A 98 3.37 -8.65 -3.10
CA SER A 98 3.84 -7.97 -1.90
C SER A 98 3.26 -8.61 -0.65
N LYS A 99 4.11 -8.80 0.35
CA LYS A 99 3.70 -9.19 1.71
C LYS A 99 2.87 -8.10 2.40
N PHE A 100 3.08 -6.84 2.03
CA PHE A 100 2.45 -5.69 2.66
C PHE A 100 1.73 -4.80 1.66
N ILE A 101 0.65 -4.19 2.12
CA ILE A 101 -0.03 -3.06 1.48
C ILE A 101 0.01 -1.85 2.41
N GLU A 102 -0.09 -0.65 1.83
CA GLU A 102 0.01 0.60 2.59
C GLU A 102 -1.32 1.35 2.60
N TRP A 103 -1.72 1.80 3.77
CA TRP A 103 -2.93 2.59 3.98
C TRP A 103 -2.56 3.99 4.40
N LEU A 104 -3.00 5.01 3.68
CA LEU A 104 -2.97 6.38 4.19
C LEU A 104 -4.11 6.53 5.21
N VAL A 105 -3.78 6.76 6.47
CA VAL A 105 -4.75 6.93 7.57
C VAL A 105 -4.55 8.30 8.20
N GLU A 106 -5.56 9.16 8.12
CA GLU A 106 -5.57 10.48 8.76
C GLU A 106 -6.76 10.55 9.73
N ASP A 107 -6.52 11.04 10.94
CA ASP A 107 -7.53 11.14 12.01
C ASP A 107 -8.30 9.82 12.25
N GLY A 108 -7.60 8.69 12.16
CA GLY A 108 -8.18 7.35 12.31
C GLY A 108 -9.04 6.87 11.14
N SER A 109 -9.16 7.66 10.07
CA SER A 109 -9.92 7.32 8.87
C SER A 109 -9.00 6.91 7.73
N PRO A 110 -9.20 5.73 7.11
CA PRO A 110 -8.42 5.33 5.95
C PRO A 110 -8.87 6.12 4.71
N LEU A 111 -7.93 6.86 4.10
CA LEU A 111 -8.19 7.75 2.96
C LEU A 111 -7.74 7.18 1.63
N ALA A 112 -6.65 6.42 1.61
CA ALA A 112 -6.14 5.80 0.40
C ALA A 112 -5.50 4.43 0.70
N LEU A 113 -5.45 3.60 -0.33
CA LEU A 113 -4.76 2.32 -0.31
C LEU A 113 -3.73 2.29 -1.45
N ILE A 114 -2.55 1.75 -1.16
CA ILE A 114 -1.54 1.40 -2.14
C ILE A 114 -1.30 -0.10 -2.06
N HIS A 115 -1.45 -0.80 -3.18
CA HIS A 115 -1.04 -2.20 -3.30
C HIS A 115 -0.26 -2.44 -4.59
N ARG A 116 0.57 -3.47 -4.59
CA ARG A 116 1.36 -3.88 -5.76
C ARG A 116 0.65 -5.00 -6.50
N ILE A 117 0.71 -4.95 -7.83
CA ILE A 117 0.27 -6.02 -8.72
C ILE A 117 1.34 -6.22 -9.78
N ASN A 118 1.76 -7.46 -9.96
CA ASN A 118 2.61 -7.83 -11.09
C ASN A 118 1.68 -8.31 -12.20
N VAL A 119 1.94 -7.87 -13.43
CA VAL A 119 1.16 -8.29 -14.60
C VAL A 119 2.14 -8.78 -15.65
N ALA A 120 1.93 -9.99 -16.13
CA ALA A 120 2.75 -10.59 -17.17
C ALA A 120 2.64 -9.80 -18.48
N ASN A 121 3.76 -9.65 -19.19
CA ASN A 121 3.81 -9.14 -20.55
C ASN A 121 3.89 -10.26 -21.61
N ASP A 122 3.87 -9.90 -22.89
CA ASP A 122 3.83 -10.87 -24.01
C ASP A 122 5.12 -11.70 -24.10
N GLU A 123 6.18 -11.25 -23.44
CA GLU A 123 7.48 -11.89 -23.41
C GLU A 123 7.66 -12.74 -22.13
N GLY A 124 6.60 -12.91 -21.33
CA GLY A 124 6.65 -13.64 -20.06
C GLY A 124 7.42 -12.92 -18.96
N ARG A 125 7.62 -11.60 -19.08
CA ARG A 125 8.24 -10.77 -18.03
C ARG A 125 7.15 -9.99 -17.30
N ASP A 126 7.24 -9.92 -15.97
CA ASP A 126 6.26 -9.18 -15.19
C ASP A 126 6.58 -7.68 -15.15
N THR A 127 5.54 -6.86 -15.29
CA THR A 127 5.60 -5.44 -14.96
C THR A 127 4.93 -5.22 -13.61
N SER A 128 5.67 -4.62 -12.68
CA SER A 128 5.21 -4.38 -11.32
C SER A 128 4.58 -3.01 -11.18
N TYR A 129 3.25 -2.94 -11.07
CA TYR A 129 2.51 -1.70 -10.88
C TYR A 129 2.19 -1.47 -9.41
N LEU A 130 2.12 -0.20 -9.01
CA LEU A 130 1.44 0.20 -7.77
C LEU A 130 0.08 0.79 -8.12
N ILE A 131 -0.96 0.23 -7.53
CA ILE A 131 -2.32 0.72 -7.67
C ILE A 131 -2.62 1.60 -6.48
N VAL A 132 -2.99 2.85 -6.76
CA VAL A 132 -3.43 3.80 -5.76
C VAL A 132 -4.95 3.90 -5.85
N SER A 133 -5.62 3.68 -4.72
CA SER A 133 -7.07 3.73 -4.61
C SER A 133 -7.50 4.78 -3.61
N LYS A 134 -8.55 5.55 -3.93
CA LYS A 134 -9.22 6.40 -2.95
C LYS A 134 -10.25 5.60 -2.17
N LEU A 135 -10.35 5.86 -0.87
CA LEU A 135 -11.26 5.16 0.01
C LEU A 135 -12.46 6.04 0.36
N LYS A 136 -13.66 5.58 -0.01
CA LYS A 136 -14.94 6.31 0.20
C LYS A 136 -16.12 5.36 0.36
N GLY A 137 -16.05 4.49 1.37
CA GLY A 137 -17.00 3.39 1.59
C GLY A 137 -17.19 2.54 0.34
N ASN A 138 -18.46 2.32 -0.05
CA ASN A 138 -18.84 1.59 -1.26
C ASN A 138 -18.45 2.28 -2.58
N SER A 139 -18.03 3.55 -2.54
CA SER A 139 -17.60 4.32 -3.71
C SER A 139 -16.09 4.40 -3.85
N SER A 140 -15.33 3.57 -3.11
CA SER A 140 -13.90 3.41 -3.33
C SER A 140 -13.61 2.92 -4.74
N CYS A 141 -12.47 3.33 -5.30
CA CYS A 141 -12.02 2.91 -6.62
C CYS A 141 -10.51 3.17 -6.78
N ALA A 142 -9.89 2.52 -7.75
CA ALA A 142 -8.54 2.90 -8.19
C ALA A 142 -8.58 4.27 -8.88
N VAL A 143 -7.56 5.08 -8.61
CA VAL A 143 -7.39 6.42 -9.18
C VAL A 143 -6.07 6.57 -9.94
N ALA A 144 -5.11 5.66 -9.71
CA ALA A 144 -3.87 5.62 -10.47
C ALA A 144 -3.29 4.20 -10.54
N GLN A 145 -2.66 3.92 -11.68
CA GLN A 145 -1.76 2.79 -11.88
C GLN A 145 -0.36 3.37 -12.15
N VAL A 146 0.58 3.09 -11.25
CA VAL A 146 1.94 3.65 -11.29
C VAL A 146 2.88 2.59 -11.83
N GLU A 147 3.46 2.84 -12.99
CA GLU A 147 4.44 1.97 -13.62
C GLU A 147 5.86 2.23 -13.10
N PRO A 148 6.79 1.27 -13.21
CA PRO A 148 8.21 1.51 -12.95
C PRO A 148 8.77 2.56 -13.91
N LYS A 149 9.47 3.56 -13.38
CA LYS A 149 10.12 4.61 -14.19
C LYS A 149 11.55 4.83 -13.74
N ALA A 150 12.50 4.80 -14.69
CA ALA A 150 13.91 5.06 -14.40
C ALA A 150 14.09 6.43 -13.73
N GLY A 151 14.90 6.47 -12.66
CA GLY A 151 15.21 7.70 -11.92
C GLY A 151 14.10 8.20 -11.00
N ARG A 152 13.02 7.44 -10.78
CA ARG A 152 11.97 7.78 -9.81
C ARG A 152 11.65 6.60 -8.89
N ASN A 153 11.61 6.84 -7.59
CA ASN A 153 11.12 5.84 -6.65
C ASN A 153 9.61 5.67 -6.81
N GLN A 154 9.19 4.47 -7.20
CA GLN A 154 7.79 4.15 -7.47
C GLN A 154 6.91 4.27 -6.21
N ASN A 155 7.42 3.82 -5.05
CA ASN A 155 6.66 3.84 -3.79
C ASN A 155 6.43 5.27 -3.32
N GLU A 156 7.46 6.11 -3.34
CA GLU A 156 7.35 7.53 -2.99
C GLU A 156 6.33 8.24 -3.89
N TYR A 157 6.38 7.97 -5.20
CA TYR A 157 5.40 8.55 -6.12
C TYR A 157 3.97 8.06 -5.86
N ALA A 158 3.78 6.77 -5.57
CA ALA A 158 2.46 6.26 -5.21
C ALA A 158 1.93 6.91 -3.92
N ARG A 159 2.79 7.17 -2.92
CA ARG A 159 2.42 7.90 -1.70
C ARG A 159 2.05 9.36 -1.98
N GLU A 160 2.79 10.05 -2.85
CA GLU A 160 2.42 11.40 -3.32
C GLU A 160 1.03 11.44 -3.96
N LEU A 161 0.68 10.41 -4.74
CA LEU A 161 -0.64 10.28 -5.35
C LEU A 161 -1.71 9.91 -4.33
N ALA A 162 -1.39 9.06 -3.34
CA ALA A 162 -2.31 8.69 -2.27
C ALA A 162 -2.82 9.91 -1.49
N HIS A 163 -1.95 10.87 -1.17
CA HIS A 163 -2.35 12.15 -0.54
C HIS A 163 -3.31 12.99 -1.40
N LYS A 164 -3.32 12.78 -2.73
CA LYS A 164 -4.21 13.51 -3.66
C LYS A 164 -5.46 12.71 -4.04
N ALA A 165 -5.50 11.42 -3.68
CA ALA A 165 -6.44 10.43 -4.22
C ALA A 165 -7.90 10.85 -4.05
N GLN A 166 -8.26 11.50 -2.93
CA GLN A 166 -9.64 11.93 -2.66
C GLN A 166 -10.22 12.88 -3.72
N THR A 167 -9.36 13.62 -4.42
CA THR A 167 -9.76 14.57 -5.47
C THR A 167 -9.64 14.01 -6.88
N MET A 168 -9.03 12.83 -7.03
CA MET A 168 -8.77 12.22 -8.34
C MET A 168 -10.02 11.50 -8.86
N PRO A 169 -10.26 11.48 -10.19
CA PRO A 169 -11.29 10.64 -10.80
C PRO A 169 -10.94 9.15 -10.64
N CYS A 170 -11.96 8.29 -10.66
CA CYS A 170 -11.73 6.85 -10.79
C CYS A 170 -11.22 6.54 -12.21
N LEU A 171 -10.40 5.49 -12.32
CA LEU A 171 -10.02 4.90 -13.61
C LEU A 171 -11.19 4.19 -14.29
#